data_AF-A0AA94F0L5-F1
#
_entry.id   AF-A0AA94F0L5-F1
#
_cell.length_a   1.000
_cell.length_b   1.000
_cell.length_c   1.000
_cell.angle_alpha   90.00
_cell.angle_beta   90.00
_cell.angle_gamma   90.00
#
_symmetry.space_group_name_H-M   'P 1'
#
loop_
_entity.id
_entity.type
_entity.pdbx_description
1 polymer ?
#
loop_
_entity_poly.entity_id
_entity_poly.type
_entity_poly.pdbx_seq_one_letter_code
_entity_poly.pdbx_strand_id
1 'polypeptide(L)'
;MPHLEPEAKIFACSKSVYLAEKIADKYGVKLGKVTFSHYSDGEFQPSFEESIRGLRVFIVCSTFPSSDNLMELLLMIDAAKRASARHITAVIPYFGWARQDRKDKPRVPIGAKLVAKLLESAGATRIMTMDLHADQIQGFFEKPVDHLFASTIFLPYVQSLGLKNLTIASPDMGGSKRAYAYSKFLSSDVVICYKQRKAANVIESMELIGEVKGRNVILVDDMIDTGGTLAKAADLMLEKGALSVRAICTHAILSGDATERIENSSLTELIVTDSIPLKRTSAKIKVVSCTELFADVMRMVHSNNSISSKFIM
;
A
#
# COMPACT_ATOMS: atom_id res chain seq x y z
N MET A 1 14.51 35.87 -11.78
CA MET A 1 14.00 34.92 -12.80
C MET A 1 12.76 34.27 -12.24
N PRO A 2 11.62 34.26 -12.94
CA PRO A 2 10.46 33.51 -12.46
C PRO A 2 10.88 32.04 -12.29
N HIS A 3 10.52 31.45 -11.15
CA HIS A 3 10.85 30.08 -10.83
C HIS A 3 10.10 29.17 -11.82
N LEU A 4 10.73 28.78 -12.92
CA LEU A 4 10.11 27.91 -13.91
C LEU A 4 9.89 26.54 -13.23
N GLU A 5 8.64 26.23 -12.89
CA GLU A 5 8.30 24.89 -12.40
C GLU A 5 8.56 23.89 -13.53
N PRO A 6 9.45 22.90 -13.33
CA PRO A 6 9.77 21.94 -14.36
C PRO A 6 8.53 21.08 -14.65
N GLU A 7 8.12 21.02 -15.91
CA GLU A 7 6.98 20.20 -16.37
C GLU A 7 7.05 18.78 -15.77
N ALA A 8 5.89 18.28 -15.32
CA ALA A 8 5.77 16.96 -14.74
C ALA A 8 5.37 15.92 -15.79
N LYS A 9 6.08 14.79 -15.83
CA LYS A 9 5.70 13.60 -16.60
C LYS A 9 5.56 12.39 -15.69
N ILE A 10 4.59 11.54 -16.03
CA ILE A 10 4.27 10.32 -15.29
C ILE A 10 4.55 9.14 -16.19
N PHE A 11 5.31 8.17 -15.68
CA PHE A 11 5.62 6.91 -16.34
C PHE A 11 5.33 5.75 -15.38
N ALA A 12 5.33 4.52 -15.89
CA ALA A 12 5.00 3.34 -15.10
C ALA A 12 5.92 2.16 -15.40
N CYS A 13 6.18 1.35 -14.38
CA CYS A 13 6.60 -0.03 -14.58
C CYS A 13 5.47 -0.84 -15.26
N SER A 14 5.84 -1.91 -15.94
CA SER A 14 4.93 -2.73 -16.75
C SER A 14 3.72 -3.24 -15.96
N LYS A 15 3.94 -3.70 -14.72
CA LYS A 15 2.86 -4.22 -13.85
C LYS A 15 2.08 -3.16 -13.08
N SER A 16 2.43 -1.88 -13.21
CA SER A 16 1.77 -0.76 -12.52
C SER A 16 1.00 0.18 -13.46
N VAL A 17 0.97 -0.11 -14.76
CA VAL A 17 0.24 0.67 -15.78
C VAL A 17 -1.24 0.85 -15.40
N TYR A 18 -1.88 -0.21 -14.88
CA TYR A 18 -3.30 -0.22 -14.51
C TYR A 18 -3.72 0.89 -13.52
N LEU A 19 -2.80 1.34 -12.66
CA LEU A 19 -3.00 2.42 -11.70
C LEU A 19 -2.41 3.72 -12.23
N ALA A 20 -1.25 3.66 -12.87
CA ALA A 20 -0.57 4.83 -13.40
C ALA A 20 -1.39 5.57 -14.48
N GLU A 21 -2.12 4.84 -15.34
CA GLU A 21 -3.02 5.45 -16.34
C GLU A 21 -4.11 6.29 -15.67
N LYS A 22 -4.73 5.74 -14.61
CA LYS A 22 -5.76 6.44 -13.83
C LYS A 22 -5.18 7.65 -13.11
N ILE A 23 -3.98 7.51 -12.53
CA ILE A 23 -3.28 8.62 -11.87
C ILE A 23 -2.96 9.72 -12.88
N ALA A 24 -2.48 9.37 -14.07
CA ALA A 24 -2.15 10.33 -15.12
C ALA A 24 -3.39 11.10 -15.61
N ASP A 25 -4.49 10.38 -15.87
CA ASP A 25 -5.79 10.98 -16.22
C ASP A 25 -6.26 11.96 -15.13
N LYS A 26 -6.25 11.52 -13.86
CA LYS A 26 -6.61 12.39 -12.74
C LYS A 26 -5.64 13.54 -12.53
N TYR A 27 -4.35 13.36 -12.80
CA TYR A 27 -3.34 14.40 -12.73
C TYR A 27 -3.58 15.49 -13.80
N GLY A 28 -4.09 15.10 -14.97
CA GLY A 28 -4.34 15.95 -16.13
C GLY A 28 -3.27 15.86 -17.21
N VAL A 29 -2.52 14.75 -17.28
CA VAL A 29 -1.48 14.51 -18.28
C VAL A 29 -1.65 13.13 -18.92
N LYS A 30 -1.06 12.92 -20.11
CA LYS A 30 -0.97 11.57 -20.69
C LYS A 30 0.13 10.78 -19.98
N LEU A 31 -0.09 9.47 -19.81
CA LEU A 31 0.97 8.59 -19.35
C LEU A 31 2.07 8.56 -20.42
N GLY A 32 3.30 8.84 -20.01
CA GLY A 32 4.45 8.85 -20.90
C GLY A 32 4.79 7.45 -21.38
N LYS A 33 5.34 7.37 -22.59
CA LYS A 33 5.58 6.07 -23.25
C LYS A 33 6.92 5.48 -22.82
N VAL A 34 6.87 4.23 -22.36
CA VAL A 34 8.04 3.40 -22.05
C VAL A 34 7.98 2.11 -22.85
N THR A 35 9.05 1.78 -23.55
CA THR A 35 9.21 0.49 -24.22
C THR A 35 10.10 -0.42 -23.37
N PHE A 36 9.69 -1.67 -23.15
CA PHE A 36 10.48 -2.69 -22.46
C PHE A 36 10.97 -3.75 -23.45
N SER A 37 12.23 -3.68 -23.83
CA SER A 37 12.88 -4.71 -24.64
C SER A 37 13.25 -5.90 -23.76
N HIS A 38 12.84 -7.11 -24.13
CA HIS A 38 13.15 -8.34 -23.41
C HIS A 38 14.11 -9.20 -24.24
N TYR A 39 15.21 -9.62 -23.62
CA TYR A 39 16.18 -10.54 -24.21
C TYR A 39 15.81 -11.98 -23.90
N SER A 40 16.36 -12.93 -24.67
CA SER A 40 16.02 -14.36 -24.56
C SER A 40 16.45 -15.01 -23.25
N ASP A 41 17.40 -14.40 -22.52
CA ASP A 41 17.91 -14.85 -21.23
C ASP A 41 17.10 -14.32 -20.02
N GLY A 42 16.08 -13.49 -20.27
CA GLY A 42 15.22 -12.90 -19.25
C GLY A 42 15.65 -11.50 -18.79
N GLU A 43 16.77 -10.96 -19.29
CA GLU A 43 17.07 -9.54 -19.07
C GLU A 43 16.08 -8.64 -19.80
N PHE A 44 15.88 -7.44 -19.27
CA PHE A 44 15.04 -6.43 -19.91
C PHE A 44 15.62 -5.03 -19.79
N GLN A 45 15.28 -4.18 -20.74
CA GLN A 45 15.73 -2.80 -20.81
C GLN A 45 14.55 -1.85 -21.04
N PRO A 46 14.21 -0.98 -20.06
CA PRO A 46 13.25 0.09 -20.27
C PRO A 46 13.88 1.26 -21.04
N SER A 47 13.12 1.85 -21.95
CA SER A 47 13.47 3.04 -22.73
C SER A 47 12.34 4.07 -22.66
N PHE A 48 12.68 5.33 -22.35
CA PHE A 48 11.74 6.45 -22.45
C PHE A 48 11.65 6.90 -23.92
N GLU A 49 10.45 6.88 -24.48
CA GLU A 49 10.23 7.18 -25.91
C GLU A 49 10.01 8.68 -26.18
N GLU A 50 10.36 9.53 -25.21
CA GLU A 50 10.24 10.97 -25.26
C GLU A 50 11.30 11.64 -24.37
N SER A 51 11.65 12.89 -24.69
CA SER A 51 12.63 13.63 -23.88
C SER A 51 12.06 13.94 -22.49
N ILE A 52 12.89 13.66 -21.48
CA ILE A 52 12.64 13.95 -20.06
C ILE A 52 13.71 14.87 -19.45
N ARG A 53 14.57 15.48 -20.29
CA ARG A 53 15.66 16.35 -19.87
C ARG A 53 15.14 17.56 -19.10
N GLY A 54 15.66 17.77 -17.88
CA GLY A 54 15.30 18.90 -17.03
C GLY A 54 13.92 18.81 -16.38
N LEU A 55 13.16 17.74 -16.63
CA LEU A 55 11.77 17.60 -16.18
C LEU A 55 11.67 17.00 -14.77
N ARG A 56 10.47 17.09 -14.18
CA ARG A 56 10.07 16.31 -13.01
C ARG A 56 9.43 15.01 -13.48
N VAL A 57 10.03 13.88 -13.14
CA VAL A 57 9.58 12.55 -13.54
C VAL A 57 9.02 11.84 -12.31
N PHE A 58 7.79 11.36 -12.43
CA PHE A 58 7.17 10.43 -11.50
C PHE A 58 7.14 9.04 -12.13
N ILE A 59 7.70 8.04 -11.45
CA ILE A 59 7.70 6.65 -11.92
C ILE A 59 6.81 5.85 -10.98
N VAL A 60 5.65 5.44 -11.46
CA VAL A 60 4.65 4.67 -10.71
C VAL A 60 4.97 3.18 -10.80
N CYS A 61 5.28 2.57 -9.66
CA CYS A 61 5.69 1.18 -9.60
C CYS A 61 5.46 0.58 -8.21
N SER A 62 4.37 -0.17 -8.04
CA SER A 62 4.22 -1.03 -6.87
C SER A 62 5.16 -2.23 -6.98
N THR A 63 5.88 -2.54 -5.91
CA THR A 63 6.94 -3.57 -5.89
C THR A 63 6.44 -4.90 -5.31
N PHE A 64 5.20 -5.28 -5.67
CA PHE A 64 4.69 -6.62 -5.35
C PHE A 64 5.44 -7.68 -6.16
N PRO A 65 5.50 -8.95 -5.69
CA PRO A 65 6.22 -10.01 -6.40
C PRO A 65 5.81 -10.15 -7.88
N SER A 66 6.73 -10.44 -8.80
CA SER A 66 8.14 -10.84 -8.62
C SER A 66 9.11 -9.69 -8.31
N SER A 67 10.40 -10.02 -8.11
CA SER A 67 11.49 -9.04 -7.99
C SER A 67 11.69 -8.18 -9.25
N ASP A 68 11.16 -8.60 -10.39
CA ASP A 68 11.32 -7.88 -11.66
C ASP A 68 10.69 -6.49 -11.59
N ASN A 69 9.57 -6.32 -10.87
CA ASN A 69 8.98 -5.01 -10.63
C ASN A 69 9.96 -4.05 -9.94
N LEU A 70 10.74 -4.54 -8.98
CA LEU A 70 11.78 -3.74 -8.34
C LEU A 70 12.92 -3.43 -9.33
N MET A 71 13.33 -4.41 -10.14
CA MET A 71 14.41 -4.21 -11.11
C MET A 71 14.00 -3.25 -12.25
N GLU A 72 12.76 -3.33 -12.75
CA GLU A 72 12.17 -2.34 -13.67
C GLU A 72 12.24 -0.94 -13.08
N LEU A 73 11.81 -0.77 -11.82
CA LEU A 73 11.86 0.54 -11.15
C LEU A 73 13.29 1.08 -11.08
N LEU A 74 14.26 0.24 -10.68
CA LEU A 74 15.67 0.63 -10.56
C LEU A 74 16.25 1.05 -11.93
N LEU A 75 15.99 0.27 -12.97
CA LEU A 75 16.45 0.57 -14.33
C LEU A 75 15.78 1.83 -14.89
N MET A 76 14.49 2.04 -14.65
CA MET A 76 13.79 3.26 -15.08
C MET A 76 14.31 4.50 -14.34
N ILE A 77 14.62 4.40 -13.05
CA ILE A 77 15.23 5.50 -12.27
C ILE A 77 16.63 5.83 -12.83
N ASP A 78 17.48 4.82 -13.06
CA ASP A 78 18.82 5.02 -13.63
C ASP A 78 18.74 5.61 -15.05
N ALA A 79 17.85 5.11 -15.89
CA ALA A 79 17.60 5.66 -17.23
C ALA A 79 17.15 7.12 -17.17
N ALA A 80 16.24 7.48 -16.24
CA ALA A 80 15.79 8.86 -16.08
C ALA A 80 16.93 9.79 -15.64
N LYS A 81 17.79 9.31 -14.72
CA LYS A 81 18.99 10.04 -14.29
C LYS A 81 19.96 10.28 -15.44
N ARG A 82 20.25 9.26 -16.25
CA ARG A 82 21.14 9.37 -17.43
C ARG A 82 20.54 10.25 -18.53
N ALA A 83 19.21 10.23 -18.68
CA ALA A 83 18.48 11.14 -19.56
C ALA A 83 18.37 12.58 -19.02
N SER A 84 19.05 12.89 -17.90
CA SER A 84 19.14 14.22 -17.31
C SER A 84 17.82 14.76 -16.77
N ALA A 85 16.94 13.92 -16.24
CA ALA A 85 15.77 14.36 -15.48
C ALA A 85 16.22 15.18 -14.25
N ARG A 86 15.51 16.27 -13.93
CA ARG A 86 15.87 17.16 -12.81
C ARG A 86 15.42 16.58 -11.47
N HIS A 87 14.22 16.00 -11.43
CA HIS A 87 13.66 15.34 -10.26
C HIS A 87 13.12 13.98 -10.67
N ILE A 88 13.44 12.96 -9.89
CA ILE A 88 13.00 11.58 -10.09
C ILE A 88 12.30 11.13 -8.82
N THR A 89 10.98 11.01 -8.85
CA THR A 89 10.17 10.53 -7.72
C THR A 89 9.76 9.10 -7.98
N ALA A 90 10.20 8.18 -7.11
CA ALA A 90 9.71 6.81 -7.11
C ALA A 90 8.36 6.78 -6.39
N VAL A 91 7.27 6.64 -7.16
CA VAL A 91 5.90 6.53 -6.64
C VAL A 91 5.60 5.05 -6.50
N ILE A 92 5.59 4.55 -5.27
CA ILE A 92 5.52 3.13 -4.93
C ILE A 92 4.25 2.89 -4.09
N PRO A 93 3.06 2.73 -4.70
CA PRO A 93 1.81 2.57 -3.95
C PRO A 93 1.81 1.38 -2.98
N TYR A 94 2.49 0.29 -3.33
CA TYR A 94 2.84 -0.78 -2.40
C TYR A 94 4.35 -0.99 -2.37
N PHE A 95 4.96 -0.78 -1.19
CA PHE A 95 6.39 -1.01 -0.95
C PHE A 95 6.63 -2.46 -0.52
N GLY A 96 7.03 -3.31 -1.48
CA GLY A 96 7.47 -4.67 -1.21
C GLY A 96 8.68 -4.71 -0.27
N TRP A 97 8.93 -5.87 0.33
CA TRP A 97 10.01 -6.08 1.31
C TRP A 97 9.85 -5.32 2.65
N ALA A 98 8.81 -4.50 2.81
CA ALA A 98 8.52 -3.74 4.03
C ALA A 98 8.43 -4.59 5.31
N ARG A 99 8.01 -5.86 5.19
CA ARG A 99 7.97 -6.81 6.32
C ARG A 99 9.34 -7.22 6.85
N GLN A 100 10.42 -6.96 6.11
CA GLN A 100 11.80 -7.19 6.52
C GLN A 100 12.41 -5.87 7.02
N ASP A 101 11.79 -5.29 8.05
CA ASP A 101 12.11 -3.99 8.65
C ASP A 101 13.17 -4.08 9.77
N ARG A 102 13.46 -5.28 10.28
CA ARG A 102 14.43 -5.51 11.35
C ARG A 102 15.07 -6.88 11.25
N LYS A 103 16.14 -7.08 12.02
CA LYS A 103 16.69 -8.43 12.28
C LYS A 103 15.92 -9.07 13.42
N ASP A 104 14.92 -9.86 13.07
CA ASP A 104 14.12 -10.64 14.02
C ASP A 104 14.86 -11.89 14.55
N LYS A 105 15.85 -12.37 13.80
CA LYS A 105 16.76 -13.46 14.20
C LYS A 105 18.20 -13.21 13.72
N PRO A 106 19.20 -13.95 14.24
CA PRO A 106 20.57 -13.82 13.76
C PRO A 106 20.70 -14.16 12.26
N ARG A 107 21.57 -13.41 11.56
CA ARG A 107 21.99 -13.67 10.16
C ARG A 107 20.89 -13.54 9.08
N VAL A 108 19.92 -12.65 9.29
CA VAL A 108 18.95 -12.24 8.25
C VAL A 108 19.23 -10.84 7.71
N PRO A 109 18.79 -10.52 6.47
CA PRO A 109 18.85 -9.16 5.95
C PRO A 109 17.79 -8.25 6.59
N ILE A 110 17.98 -6.94 6.45
CA ILE A 110 16.91 -5.94 6.60
C ILE A 110 16.52 -5.53 5.17
N GLY A 111 15.62 -6.30 4.56
CA GLY A 111 15.24 -6.16 3.15
C GLY A 111 14.74 -4.76 2.80
N ALA A 112 13.92 -4.15 3.65
CA ALA A 112 13.42 -2.79 3.43
C ALA A 112 14.57 -1.75 3.36
N LYS A 113 15.59 -1.86 4.23
CA LYS A 113 16.76 -0.96 4.20
C LYS A 113 17.64 -1.20 2.97
N LEU A 114 17.77 -2.44 2.52
CA LEU A 114 18.48 -2.75 1.26
C LEU A 114 17.77 -2.09 0.07
N VAL A 115 16.46 -2.29 -0.07
CA VAL A 115 15.66 -1.69 -1.14
C VAL A 115 15.74 -0.16 -1.12
N ALA A 116 15.67 0.46 0.07
CA ALA A 116 15.85 1.90 0.21
C ALA A 116 17.18 2.38 -0.37
N LYS A 117 18.29 1.73 -0.01
CA LYS A 117 19.63 2.04 -0.54
C LYS A 117 19.74 1.82 -2.06
N LEU A 118 19.08 0.80 -2.60
CA LEU A 118 19.09 0.53 -4.04
C LEU A 118 18.39 1.64 -4.82
N LEU A 119 17.20 2.08 -4.37
CA LEU A 119 16.45 3.18 -5.00
C LEU A 119 17.24 4.49 -5.00
N GLU A 120 17.91 4.80 -3.88
CA GLU A 120 18.78 5.97 -3.78
C GLU A 120 20.01 5.89 -4.69
N SER A 121 20.64 4.71 -4.74
CA SER A 121 21.82 4.47 -5.58
C SER A 121 21.49 4.56 -7.07
N ALA A 122 20.32 4.04 -7.47
CA ALA A 122 19.80 4.17 -8.84
C ALA A 122 19.58 5.65 -9.22
N GLY A 123 19.18 6.48 -8.26
CA GLY A 123 19.07 7.93 -8.46
C GLY A 123 17.74 8.56 -8.05
N ALA A 124 16.90 7.87 -7.28
CA ALA A 124 15.68 8.47 -6.78
C ALA A 124 16.00 9.71 -5.94
N THR A 125 15.29 10.80 -6.22
CA THR A 125 15.43 12.07 -5.49
C THR A 125 14.39 12.23 -4.37
N ARG A 126 13.33 11.43 -4.44
CA ARG A 126 12.18 11.42 -3.51
C ARG A 126 11.45 10.10 -3.63
N ILE A 127 10.85 9.66 -2.53
CA ILE A 127 9.99 8.48 -2.48
C ILE A 127 8.58 8.94 -2.12
N MET A 128 7.58 8.37 -2.77
CA MET A 128 6.18 8.54 -2.42
C MET A 128 5.56 7.17 -2.29
N THR A 129 4.99 6.84 -1.13
CA THR A 129 4.44 5.50 -0.86
C THR A 129 3.26 5.58 0.08
N MET A 130 2.49 4.50 0.25
CA MET A 130 1.29 4.47 1.07
C MET A 130 1.34 3.31 2.05
N ASP A 131 0.94 3.57 3.30
CA ASP A 131 0.85 2.63 4.43
C ASP A 131 1.98 1.60 4.50
N LEU A 132 3.20 2.09 4.74
CA LEU A 132 4.35 1.26 5.05
C LEU A 132 4.04 0.30 6.20
N HIS A 133 4.53 -0.94 6.10
CA HIS A 133 4.33 -1.95 7.14
C HIS A 133 4.79 -1.48 8.53
N ALA A 134 5.86 -0.69 8.56
CA ALA A 134 6.38 -0.03 9.74
C ALA A 134 6.73 1.42 9.41
N ASP A 135 6.20 2.38 10.18
CA ASP A 135 6.41 3.81 9.96
C ASP A 135 7.90 4.19 9.98
N GLN A 136 8.71 3.45 10.73
CA GLN A 136 10.16 3.65 10.88
C GLN A 136 10.92 3.44 9.56
N ILE A 137 10.33 2.76 8.57
CA ILE A 137 10.93 2.58 7.24
C ILE A 137 11.20 3.94 6.57
N GLN A 138 10.46 5.00 6.92
CA GLN A 138 10.77 6.36 6.46
C GLN A 138 12.22 6.77 6.83
N GLY A 139 12.70 6.38 8.02
CA GLY A 139 14.08 6.62 8.46
C GLY A 139 15.13 5.72 7.79
N PHE A 140 14.73 4.82 6.89
CA PHE A 140 15.68 4.06 6.06
C PHE A 140 16.14 4.83 4.83
N PHE A 141 15.45 5.92 4.48
CA PHE A 141 15.82 6.79 3.38
C PHE A 141 16.52 8.05 3.89
N GLU A 142 17.58 8.44 3.19
CA GLU A 142 18.22 9.75 3.30
C GLU A 142 17.53 10.79 2.40
N LYS A 143 16.68 10.32 1.47
CA LYS A 143 15.84 11.17 0.61
C LYS A 143 14.47 11.43 1.24
N PRO A 144 13.79 12.55 0.92
CA PRO A 144 12.45 12.82 1.40
C PRO A 144 11.48 11.69 1.02
N VAL A 145 10.67 11.28 2.01
CA VAL A 145 9.60 10.29 1.85
C VAL A 145 8.27 10.97 2.10
N ASP A 146 7.40 10.99 1.10
CA ASP A 146 6.00 11.34 1.26
C ASP A 146 5.23 10.05 1.58
N HIS A 147 4.92 9.85 2.86
CA HIS A 147 4.17 8.68 3.34
C HIS A 147 2.68 9.00 3.41
N LEU A 148 1.91 8.39 2.50
CA LEU A 148 0.48 8.58 2.36
C LEU A 148 -0.28 7.58 3.23
N PHE A 149 -1.43 7.99 3.76
CA PHE A 149 -2.27 7.13 4.59
C PHE A 149 -3.59 6.80 3.89
N ALA A 150 -3.88 5.50 3.72
CA ALA A 150 -5.11 5.07 3.06
C ALA A 150 -6.37 5.32 3.91
N SER A 151 -6.21 5.70 5.18
CA SER A 151 -7.30 6.24 6.00
C SER A 151 -8.03 7.39 5.33
N THR A 152 -7.32 8.22 4.56
CA THR A 152 -7.90 9.30 3.74
C THR A 152 -8.93 8.78 2.74
N ILE A 153 -8.76 7.54 2.27
CA ILE A 153 -9.62 6.85 1.31
C ILE A 153 -10.72 6.06 2.04
N PHE A 154 -10.34 5.33 3.09
CA PHE A 154 -11.22 4.39 3.76
C PHE A 154 -12.20 5.05 4.72
N LEU A 155 -11.82 6.12 5.42
CA LEU A 155 -12.70 6.77 6.40
C LEU A 155 -13.99 7.31 5.76
N PRO A 156 -13.96 8.05 4.62
CA PRO A 156 -15.18 8.44 3.93
C PRO A 156 -16.04 7.25 3.48
N TYR A 157 -15.40 6.17 3.01
CA TYR A 157 -16.12 4.95 2.62
C TYR A 157 -16.83 4.32 3.82
N VAL A 158 -16.14 4.14 4.94
CA VAL A 158 -16.72 3.57 6.18
C VAL A 158 -17.88 4.42 6.69
N GLN A 159 -17.73 5.75 6.69
CA GLN A 159 -18.82 6.66 7.08
C GLN A 159 -20.03 6.52 6.15
N SER A 160 -19.82 6.36 4.85
CA SER A 160 -20.90 6.18 3.87
C SER A 160 -21.73 4.90 4.08
N LEU A 161 -21.18 3.90 4.77
CA LEU A 161 -21.91 2.66 5.11
C LEU A 161 -22.98 2.88 6.18
N GLY A 162 -22.94 3.98 6.95
CA GLY A 162 -23.96 4.30 7.96
C GLY A 162 -24.09 3.26 9.08
N LEU A 163 -23.01 2.55 9.40
CA LEU A 163 -23.05 1.45 10.37
C LEU A 163 -23.32 1.96 11.79
N LYS A 164 -24.37 1.43 12.43
CA LYS A 164 -24.67 1.67 13.85
C LYS A 164 -23.83 0.75 14.74
N ASN A 165 -23.59 1.14 15.99
CA ASN A 165 -22.81 0.36 16.97
C ASN A 165 -21.46 -0.12 16.40
N LEU A 166 -20.74 0.79 15.75
CA LEU A 166 -19.47 0.48 15.11
C LEU A 166 -18.41 0.13 16.16
N THR A 167 -17.53 -0.79 15.84
CA THR A 167 -16.33 -1.12 16.63
C THR A 167 -15.19 -1.42 15.68
N ILE A 168 -14.04 -0.80 15.91
CA ILE A 168 -12.84 -1.09 15.12
C ILE A 168 -12.08 -2.22 15.80
N ALA A 169 -11.49 -3.10 15.01
CA ALA A 169 -10.74 -4.24 15.51
C ALA A 169 -9.35 -4.31 14.89
N SER A 170 -8.39 -4.76 15.68
CA SER A 170 -7.08 -5.17 15.18
C SER A 170 -7.01 -6.70 15.08
N PRO A 171 -6.62 -7.28 13.93
CA PRO A 171 -6.52 -8.73 13.76
C PRO A 171 -5.36 -9.36 14.56
N ASP A 172 -4.40 -8.55 14.99
CA ASP A 172 -3.33 -8.93 15.91
C ASP A 172 -2.86 -7.75 16.76
N MET A 173 -1.79 -7.94 17.55
CA MET A 173 -1.25 -6.87 18.38
C MET A 173 -0.45 -5.81 17.61
N GLY A 174 0.14 -6.17 16.47
CA GLY A 174 0.95 -5.28 15.65
C GLY A 174 0.13 -4.15 15.02
N GLY A 175 -1.09 -4.46 14.59
CA GLY A 175 -2.04 -3.49 14.02
C GLY A 175 -2.75 -2.58 15.03
N SER A 176 -2.54 -2.77 16.35
CA SER A 176 -3.34 -2.12 17.39
C SER A 176 -3.31 -0.59 17.35
N LYS A 177 -2.16 0.02 17.05
CA LYS A 177 -2.03 1.49 16.89
C LYS A 177 -2.88 2.00 15.73
N ARG A 178 -2.90 1.28 14.61
CA ARG A 178 -3.70 1.61 13.42
C ARG A 178 -5.19 1.51 13.73
N ALA A 179 -5.61 0.41 14.32
CA ALA A 179 -7.00 0.21 14.75
C ALA A 179 -7.47 1.31 15.72
N TYR A 180 -6.62 1.70 16.68
CA TYR A 180 -6.92 2.79 17.62
C TYR A 180 -7.05 4.16 16.94
N ALA A 181 -6.20 4.47 15.95
CA ALA A 181 -6.33 5.73 15.20
C ALA A 181 -7.68 5.81 14.46
N TYR A 182 -8.08 4.72 13.79
CA TYR A 182 -9.39 4.62 13.15
C TYR A 182 -10.54 4.75 14.17
N SER A 183 -10.44 4.06 15.32
CA SER A 183 -11.49 4.10 16.34
C SER A 183 -11.67 5.50 16.93
N LYS A 184 -10.56 6.21 17.17
CA LYS A 184 -10.56 7.60 17.67
C LYS A 184 -11.24 8.52 16.66
N PHE A 185 -10.93 8.41 15.37
CA PHE A 185 -11.55 9.23 14.34
C PHE A 185 -13.05 8.93 14.20
N LEU A 186 -13.42 7.65 14.20
CA LEU A 186 -14.81 7.20 14.03
C LEU A 186 -15.63 7.27 15.32
N SER A 187 -15.04 7.74 16.44
CA SER A 187 -15.67 7.78 17.76
C SER A 187 -16.28 6.43 18.16
N SER A 188 -15.53 5.35 17.92
CA SER A 188 -15.95 3.98 18.21
C SER A 188 -15.02 3.32 19.23
N ASP A 189 -15.48 2.22 19.84
CA ASP A 189 -14.59 1.37 20.63
C ASP A 189 -13.58 0.64 19.74
N VAL A 190 -12.52 0.14 20.38
CA VAL A 190 -11.50 -0.70 19.77
C VAL A 190 -11.41 -2.05 20.47
N VAL A 191 -11.29 -3.12 19.69
CA VAL A 191 -11.02 -4.48 20.19
C VAL A 191 -9.78 -5.05 19.52
N ILE A 192 -9.13 -6.02 20.16
CA ILE A 192 -7.88 -6.58 19.67
C ILE A 192 -7.92 -8.10 19.73
N CYS A 193 -7.57 -8.75 18.62
CA CYS A 193 -7.29 -10.17 18.62
C CYS A 193 -5.86 -10.42 19.14
N TYR A 194 -5.75 -11.25 20.17
CA TYR A 194 -4.48 -11.74 20.67
C TYR A 194 -4.23 -13.15 20.16
N LYS A 195 -3.14 -13.31 19.39
CA LYS A 195 -2.75 -14.59 18.81
C LYS A 195 -1.65 -15.22 19.66
N GLN A 196 -1.95 -16.36 20.30
CA GLN A 196 -0.91 -17.18 20.91
C GLN A 196 -0.33 -18.14 19.87
N ARG A 197 0.93 -17.92 19.48
CA ARG A 197 1.70 -18.90 18.70
C ARG A 197 2.31 -19.91 19.68
N LYS A 198 1.62 -21.02 19.96
CA LYS A 198 2.28 -22.21 20.53
C LYS A 198 3.04 -22.92 19.39
N ALA A 199 4.12 -23.61 19.74
CA ALA A 199 5.15 -24.13 18.81
C ALA A 199 4.62 -24.87 17.57
N ALA A 200 5.51 -25.12 16.59
CA ALA A 200 5.21 -25.91 15.40
C ALA A 200 4.48 -27.21 15.78
N ASN A 201 3.29 -27.43 15.22
CA ASN A 201 2.35 -28.54 15.43
C ASN A 201 1.26 -28.39 16.52
N VAL A 202 1.07 -27.19 17.13
CA VAL A 202 -0.08 -26.93 18.01
C VAL A 202 -1.05 -25.95 17.36
N ILE A 203 -2.36 -26.22 17.49
CA ILE A 203 -3.46 -25.37 17.02
C ILE A 203 -3.25 -23.94 17.55
N GLU A 204 -3.16 -22.96 16.64
CA GLU A 204 -3.11 -21.54 17.02
C GLU A 204 -4.41 -21.17 17.77
N SER A 205 -4.33 -20.64 18.99
CA SER A 205 -5.50 -20.04 19.64
C SER A 205 -5.53 -18.52 19.37
N MET A 206 -6.73 -18.01 19.12
CA MET A 206 -6.99 -16.58 18.98
C MET A 206 -7.99 -16.18 20.06
N GLU A 207 -7.60 -15.23 20.89
CA GLU A 207 -8.44 -14.66 21.93
C GLU A 207 -8.85 -13.25 21.53
N LEU A 208 -10.06 -12.84 21.92
CA LEU A 208 -10.56 -11.50 21.68
C LEU A 208 -10.49 -10.70 22.98
N ILE A 209 -9.80 -9.57 22.95
CA ILE A 209 -9.74 -8.61 24.05
C ILE A 209 -10.71 -7.48 23.74
N GLY A 210 -11.78 -7.38 24.54
CA GLY A 210 -12.89 -6.45 24.37
C GLY A 210 -14.22 -7.14 24.07
N GLU A 211 -15.26 -6.35 23.78
CA GLU A 211 -16.64 -6.82 23.54
C GLU A 211 -17.10 -6.48 22.12
N VAL A 212 -17.70 -7.45 21.43
CA VAL A 212 -18.20 -7.33 20.04
C VAL A 212 -19.68 -7.69 19.91
N LYS A 213 -20.32 -8.20 20.95
CA LYS A 213 -21.73 -8.59 20.93
C LYS A 213 -22.61 -7.40 20.55
N GLY A 214 -23.44 -7.58 19.54
CA GLY A 214 -24.38 -6.56 19.06
C GLY A 214 -23.72 -5.38 18.31
N ARG A 215 -22.46 -5.53 17.88
CA ARG A 215 -21.69 -4.48 17.19
C ARG A 215 -21.42 -4.84 15.73
N ASN A 216 -21.30 -3.81 14.89
CA ASN A 216 -20.75 -3.95 13.54
C ASN A 216 -19.24 -3.74 13.63
N VAL A 217 -18.46 -4.76 13.28
CA VAL A 217 -17.01 -4.74 13.49
C VAL A 217 -16.28 -4.51 12.16
N ILE A 218 -15.26 -3.66 12.18
CA ILE A 218 -14.33 -3.49 11.06
C ILE A 218 -12.92 -3.80 11.54
N LEU A 219 -12.36 -4.90 11.04
CA LEU A 219 -10.94 -5.24 11.16
C LEU A 219 -10.12 -4.28 10.30
N VAL A 220 -9.03 -3.72 10.84
CA VAL A 220 -8.15 -2.81 10.11
C VAL A 220 -6.72 -3.34 10.12
N ASP A 221 -6.14 -3.50 8.92
CA ASP A 221 -4.77 -3.96 8.72
C ASP A 221 -4.08 -3.19 7.57
N ASP A 222 -2.75 -3.22 7.45
CA ASP A 222 -2.03 -2.60 6.32
C ASP A 222 -2.17 -3.45 5.07
N MET A 223 -2.20 -4.76 5.22
CA MET A 223 -2.20 -5.66 4.07
C MET A 223 -2.82 -7.00 4.39
N ILE A 224 -3.38 -7.62 3.35
CA ILE A 224 -3.85 -9.00 3.40
C ILE A 224 -2.98 -9.86 2.48
N ASP A 225 -2.37 -10.90 3.06
CA ASP A 225 -1.57 -11.88 2.32
C ASP A 225 -2.34 -13.17 2.05
N THR A 226 -2.28 -14.13 2.96
CA THR A 226 -3.00 -15.41 2.83
C THR A 226 -4.44 -15.32 3.33
N GLY A 227 -4.83 -14.24 4.01
CA GLY A 227 -6.17 -14.06 4.57
C GLY A 227 -6.51 -14.91 5.80
N GLY A 228 -5.57 -15.75 6.28
CA GLY A 228 -5.81 -16.67 7.40
C GLY A 228 -6.20 -15.98 8.72
N THR A 229 -5.43 -14.96 9.11
CA THR A 229 -5.69 -14.20 10.34
C THR A 229 -7.03 -13.48 10.29
N LEU A 230 -7.34 -12.81 9.17
CA LEU A 230 -8.58 -12.04 9.00
C LEU A 230 -9.81 -12.93 8.99
N ALA A 231 -9.79 -14.04 8.26
CA ALA A 231 -10.90 -14.99 8.23
C ALA A 231 -11.20 -15.53 9.64
N LYS A 232 -10.16 -16.00 10.34
CA LYS A 232 -10.31 -16.53 11.71
C LYS A 232 -10.79 -15.48 12.72
N ALA A 233 -10.30 -14.24 12.61
CA ALA A 233 -10.76 -13.14 13.45
C ALA A 233 -12.24 -12.83 13.19
N ALA A 234 -12.67 -12.84 11.93
CA ALA A 234 -14.06 -12.63 11.57
C ALA A 234 -14.99 -13.74 12.08
N ASP A 235 -14.59 -15.01 11.91
CA ASP A 235 -15.35 -16.15 12.43
C ASP A 235 -15.51 -16.06 13.95
N LEU A 236 -14.41 -15.82 14.68
CA LEU A 236 -14.42 -15.66 16.14
C LEU A 236 -15.32 -14.51 16.61
N MET A 237 -15.32 -13.38 15.90
CA MET A 237 -16.14 -12.22 16.26
C MET A 237 -17.63 -12.46 16.02
N LEU A 238 -18.00 -13.15 14.93
CA LEU A 238 -19.38 -13.57 14.72
C LEU A 238 -19.83 -14.59 15.77
N GLU A 239 -18.99 -15.58 16.10
CA GLU A 239 -19.27 -16.55 17.18
C GLU A 239 -19.51 -15.86 18.54
N LYS A 240 -18.80 -14.76 18.80
CA LYS A 240 -18.98 -13.93 20.01
C LYS A 240 -20.15 -12.95 19.92
N GLY A 241 -20.94 -12.99 18.85
CA GLY A 241 -22.20 -12.26 18.71
C GLY A 241 -22.10 -10.90 18.02
N ALA A 242 -21.03 -10.63 17.26
CA ALA A 242 -21.01 -9.48 16.36
C ALA A 242 -22.16 -9.56 15.33
N LEU A 243 -22.70 -8.41 14.95
CA LEU A 243 -23.78 -8.32 13.95
C LEU A 243 -23.25 -8.51 12.52
N SER A 244 -22.07 -7.98 12.24
CA SER A 244 -21.35 -8.17 10.99
C SER A 244 -19.86 -7.92 11.21
N VAL A 245 -19.03 -8.53 10.38
CA VAL A 245 -17.58 -8.28 10.36
C VAL A 245 -17.15 -7.92 8.96
N ARG A 246 -16.50 -6.77 8.81
CA ARG A 246 -15.79 -6.34 7.59
C ARG A 246 -14.30 -6.22 7.88
N ALA A 247 -13.51 -6.15 6.82
CA ALA A 247 -12.08 -5.90 6.94
C ALA A 247 -11.65 -4.79 5.98
N ILE A 248 -10.70 -3.96 6.41
CA ILE A 248 -10.03 -2.96 5.60
C ILE A 248 -8.56 -3.32 5.57
N CYS A 249 -8.00 -3.47 4.37
CA CYS A 249 -6.57 -3.66 4.17
C CYS A 249 -6.08 -2.78 3.04
N THR A 250 -5.05 -1.97 3.28
CA THR A 250 -4.54 -1.09 2.23
C THR A 250 -4.04 -1.89 1.02
N HIS A 251 -3.24 -2.94 1.24
CA HIS A 251 -2.62 -3.71 0.17
C HIS A 251 -3.20 -5.12 0.05
N ALA A 252 -3.78 -5.43 -1.11
CA ALA A 252 -4.38 -6.72 -1.44
C ALA A 252 -3.36 -7.68 -2.09
N ILE A 253 -2.44 -8.23 -1.29
CA ILE A 253 -1.43 -9.19 -1.81
C ILE A 253 -2.12 -10.50 -2.22
N LEU A 254 -3.09 -10.96 -1.43
CA LEU A 254 -3.98 -12.10 -1.72
C LEU A 254 -3.24 -13.30 -2.34
N SER A 255 -2.25 -13.82 -1.64
CA SER A 255 -1.42 -14.94 -2.11
C SER A 255 -2.05 -16.30 -1.79
N GLY A 256 -1.72 -17.31 -2.60
CA GLY A 256 -2.31 -18.65 -2.49
C GLY A 256 -3.83 -18.60 -2.58
N ASP A 257 -4.51 -19.37 -1.72
CA ASP A 257 -5.98 -19.48 -1.69
C ASP A 257 -6.66 -18.35 -0.88
N ALA A 258 -6.06 -17.16 -0.82
CA ALA A 258 -6.57 -16.07 0.00
C ALA A 258 -7.97 -15.62 -0.44
N THR A 259 -8.24 -15.59 -1.74
CA THR A 259 -9.55 -15.15 -2.26
C THR A 259 -10.64 -16.14 -1.86
N GLU A 260 -10.39 -17.43 -2.07
CA GLU A 260 -11.26 -18.55 -1.68
C GLU A 260 -11.50 -18.56 -0.17
N ARG A 261 -10.45 -18.28 0.61
CA ARG A 261 -10.56 -18.20 2.07
C ARG A 261 -11.47 -17.05 2.50
N ILE A 262 -11.38 -15.89 1.87
CA ILE A 262 -12.25 -14.76 2.16
C ILE A 262 -13.70 -15.08 1.75
N GLU A 263 -13.89 -15.70 0.58
CA GLU A 263 -15.19 -16.16 0.10
C GLU A 263 -15.88 -17.10 1.09
N ASN A 264 -15.14 -18.06 1.64
CA ASN A 264 -15.65 -19.04 2.60
C ASN A 264 -15.70 -18.57 4.06
N SER A 265 -15.14 -17.40 4.37
CA SER A 265 -15.14 -16.85 5.74
C SER A 265 -16.43 -16.14 6.12
N SER A 266 -16.56 -15.82 7.41
CA SER A 266 -17.62 -14.97 7.95
C SER A 266 -17.56 -13.49 7.57
N LEU A 267 -16.54 -13.04 6.83
CA LEU A 267 -16.46 -11.65 6.39
C LEU A 267 -17.65 -11.29 5.49
N THR A 268 -18.28 -10.17 5.82
CA THR A 268 -19.32 -9.54 4.99
C THR A 268 -18.69 -8.87 3.77
N GLU A 269 -17.60 -8.14 3.97
CA GLU A 269 -16.89 -7.40 2.93
C GLU A 269 -15.42 -7.22 3.34
N LEU A 270 -14.51 -7.40 2.38
CA LEU A 270 -13.10 -7.02 2.45
C LEU A 270 -12.90 -5.81 1.55
N ILE A 271 -12.58 -4.66 2.14
CA ILE A 271 -12.32 -3.41 1.45
C ILE A 271 -10.82 -3.21 1.31
N VAL A 272 -10.36 -2.99 0.07
CA VAL A 272 -8.95 -2.82 -0.24
C VAL A 272 -8.71 -1.66 -1.20
N THR A 273 -7.46 -1.22 -1.34
CA THR A 273 -7.09 -0.28 -2.42
C THR A 273 -6.66 -1.02 -3.69
N ASP A 274 -6.52 -0.27 -4.79
CA ASP A 274 -5.89 -0.73 -6.02
C ASP A 274 -4.36 -0.53 -6.02
N SER A 275 -3.71 -0.40 -4.84
CA SER A 275 -2.24 -0.38 -4.72
C SER A 275 -1.56 -1.65 -5.26
N ILE A 276 -2.30 -2.77 -5.32
CA ILE A 276 -1.93 -4.02 -6.00
C ILE A 276 -3.15 -4.45 -6.84
N PRO A 277 -2.99 -4.89 -8.10
CA PRO A 277 -4.12 -5.32 -8.91
C PRO A 277 -4.64 -6.68 -8.44
N LEU A 278 -5.97 -6.85 -8.36
CA LEU A 278 -6.57 -8.13 -8.02
C LEU A 278 -6.31 -9.17 -9.12
N LYS A 279 -5.90 -10.38 -8.73
CA LYS A 279 -5.75 -11.51 -9.65
C LYS A 279 -7.08 -12.18 -9.99
N ARG A 280 -8.01 -12.15 -9.04
CA ARG A 280 -9.35 -12.75 -9.14
C ARG A 280 -10.37 -11.80 -8.53
N THR A 281 -11.50 -11.63 -9.19
CA THR A 281 -12.63 -10.85 -8.67
C THR A 281 -13.45 -11.69 -7.69
N SER A 282 -14.01 -11.05 -6.68
CA SER A 282 -14.91 -11.68 -5.73
C SER A 282 -15.98 -10.70 -5.27
N ALA A 283 -17.21 -11.18 -5.09
CA ALA A 283 -18.31 -10.35 -4.62
C ALA A 283 -18.09 -9.81 -3.19
N LYS A 284 -17.24 -10.49 -2.39
CA LYS A 284 -16.86 -10.03 -1.05
C LYS A 284 -15.71 -9.03 -1.05
N ILE A 285 -15.04 -8.78 -2.18
CA ILE A 285 -13.88 -7.89 -2.23
C ILE A 285 -14.25 -6.60 -2.94
N LYS A 286 -14.24 -5.51 -2.19
CA LYS A 286 -14.49 -4.15 -2.69
C LYS A 286 -13.17 -3.40 -2.84
N VAL A 287 -12.92 -2.89 -4.04
CA VAL A 287 -11.77 -2.02 -4.30
C VAL A 287 -12.20 -0.56 -4.22
N VAL A 288 -11.52 0.24 -3.40
CA VAL A 288 -11.64 1.70 -3.31
C VAL A 288 -10.34 2.31 -3.80
N SER A 289 -10.39 3.08 -4.89
CA SER A 289 -9.17 3.49 -5.59
C SER A 289 -8.33 4.50 -4.79
N CYS A 290 -7.01 4.34 -4.83
CA CYS A 290 -6.05 5.31 -4.30
C CYS A 290 -5.62 6.37 -5.34
N THR A 291 -6.17 6.30 -6.56
CA THR A 291 -5.82 7.17 -7.68
C THR A 291 -5.85 8.66 -7.32
N GLU A 292 -6.95 9.12 -6.72
CA GLU A 292 -7.16 10.55 -6.44
C GLU A 292 -6.15 11.07 -5.41
N LEU A 293 -5.89 10.28 -4.37
CA LEU A 293 -4.89 10.60 -3.35
C LEU A 293 -3.49 10.77 -3.97
N PHE A 294 -3.05 9.82 -4.79
CA PHE A 294 -1.74 9.92 -5.45
C PHE A 294 -1.67 11.10 -6.43
N ALA A 295 -2.68 11.30 -7.28
CA ALA A 295 -2.69 12.40 -8.24
C ALA A 295 -2.64 13.77 -7.54
N ASP A 296 -3.41 13.93 -6.46
CA ASP A 296 -3.40 15.15 -5.64
C ASP A 296 -2.04 15.41 -4.99
N VAL A 297 -1.48 14.41 -4.32
CA VAL A 297 -0.19 14.58 -3.63
C VAL A 297 0.93 14.83 -4.65
N MET A 298 0.91 14.17 -5.81
CA MET A 298 1.86 14.44 -6.91
C MET A 298 1.74 15.88 -7.41
N ARG A 299 0.52 16.44 -7.53
CA ARG A 299 0.32 17.86 -7.89
C ARG A 299 0.90 18.79 -6.83
N MET A 300 0.64 18.50 -5.55
CA MET A 300 1.13 19.32 -4.44
C MET A 300 2.66 19.30 -4.38
N VAL A 301 3.29 18.13 -4.55
CA VAL A 301 4.75 17.99 -4.62
C VAL A 301 5.33 18.71 -5.84
N HIS A 302 4.65 18.64 -7.00
CA HIS A 302 5.07 19.37 -8.20
C HIS A 302 5.06 20.89 -8.00
N SER A 303 4.01 21.41 -7.35
CA SER A 303 3.77 22.83 -7.05
C SER A 303 4.36 23.31 -5.72
N ASN A 304 5.18 22.48 -5.06
CA ASN A 304 5.82 22.76 -3.77
C ASN A 304 4.85 23.15 -2.63
N ASN A 305 3.61 22.67 -2.70
CA ASN A 305 2.59 22.88 -1.70
C ASN A 305 2.68 21.82 -0.57
N SER A 306 2.22 22.18 0.64
CA SER A 306 2.18 21.23 1.75
C SER A 306 1.22 20.08 1.47
N ILE A 307 1.66 18.84 1.69
CA ILE A 307 0.81 17.65 1.55
C ILE A 307 0.04 17.32 2.84
N SER A 308 0.37 17.97 3.97
CA SER A 308 -0.16 17.62 5.29
C SER A 308 -1.67 17.76 5.39
N SER A 309 -2.27 18.69 4.63
CA SER A 309 -3.72 18.93 4.63
C SER A 309 -4.52 17.78 4.02
N LYS A 310 -3.88 16.81 3.38
CA LYS A 310 -4.55 15.64 2.80
C LYS A 310 -4.78 14.53 3.84
N PHE A 311 -4.04 14.53 4.94
CA PHE A 311 -4.13 13.46 5.93
C PHE A 311 -5.11 13.84 7.03
N ILE A 312 -6.06 12.95 7.27
CA ILE A 312 -7.20 13.16 8.17
C ILE A 312 -6.83 12.76 9.62
N MET A 313 -5.77 11.97 9.79
CA MET A 313 -5.28 11.46 11.08
C MET A 313 -3.80 11.79 11.27
#